data_AF-A0A357BVH3-F1
#
_entry.id   AF-A0A357BVH3-F1
#
_cell.length_a   1.000
_cell.length_b   1.000
_cell.length_c   1.000
_cell.angle_alpha   90.00
_cell.angle_beta   90.00
_cell.angle_gamma   90.00
#
_symmetry.space_group_name_H-M   'P 1'
#
loop_
_entity.id
_entity.type
_entity.pdbx_description
1 polymer ?
#
loop_
_entity_poly.entity_id
_entity_poly.type
_entity_poly.pdbx_seq_one_letter_code
_entity_poly.pdbx_strand_id
1 'polypeptide(L)'
;MSDLQKYINTVFEPDDIVEVRFIWPKDMPGGSAPHSIWHLAKDLPQQMQKMTALNQRGWGVFAGVNPRKDFGLRGDKNVALARNLFVDFDDSDADAHGISPGDGCGRSEFLLWRLDEKKLPNPDMIINSGAGIHCYWRLSKSLTDLVQWESMQQKLIATLHSDKSIRNPERIMRLPGFKNTKRQPYQDVFIIYGTML
;
A
#
# COMPACT_ATOMS: atom_id res chain seq x y z
N MET A 1 4.50 13.99 -13.11
CA MET A 1 4.06 13.80 -11.71
C MET A 1 4.77 12.57 -11.16
N SER A 2 5.41 12.66 -9.99
CA SER A 2 6.11 11.52 -9.37
C SER A 2 5.11 10.46 -8.88
N ASP A 3 5.58 9.22 -8.71
CA ASP A 3 4.74 8.14 -8.18
C ASP A 3 4.21 8.43 -6.78
N LEU A 4 5.02 9.06 -5.93
CA LEU A 4 4.57 9.53 -4.62
C LEU A 4 3.38 10.49 -4.75
N GLN A 5 3.45 11.44 -5.66
CA GLN A 5 2.38 12.43 -5.82
C GLN A 5 1.10 11.79 -6.38
N LYS A 6 1.23 10.87 -7.34
CA LYS A 6 0.08 10.09 -7.85
C LYS A 6 -0.56 9.27 -6.73
N TYR A 7 0.24 8.55 -5.95
CA TYR A 7 -0.22 7.77 -4.80
C TYR A 7 -1.00 8.64 -3.81
N ILE A 8 -0.47 9.80 -3.45
CA ILE A 8 -1.12 10.73 -2.53
C ILE A 8 -2.49 11.15 -3.07
N ASN A 9 -2.56 11.56 -4.33
CA ASN A 9 -3.78 12.06 -4.95
C ASN A 9 -4.86 10.96 -5.10
N THR A 10 -4.48 9.71 -5.29
CA THR A 10 -5.44 8.59 -5.34
C THR A 10 -5.91 8.17 -3.95
N VAL A 11 -5.01 8.13 -2.96
CA VAL A 11 -5.25 7.46 -1.67
C VAL A 11 -5.77 8.40 -0.59
N PHE A 12 -5.57 9.71 -0.71
CA PHE A 12 -5.87 10.69 0.36
C PHE A 12 -6.60 11.93 -0.16
N GLU A 13 -7.22 12.66 0.76
CA GLU A 13 -7.52 14.08 0.58
C GLU A 13 -6.36 14.94 1.09
N PRO A 14 -6.20 16.19 0.62
CA PRO A 14 -5.06 17.04 0.96
C PRO A 14 -4.79 17.21 2.47
N ASP A 15 -5.84 17.27 3.29
CA ASP A 15 -5.76 17.52 4.73
C ASP A 15 -5.75 16.25 5.59
N ASP A 16 -5.66 15.07 4.97
CA ASP A 16 -5.48 13.83 5.71
C ASP A 16 -4.12 13.76 6.40
N ILE A 17 -4.10 13.30 7.64
CA ILE A 17 -2.86 13.01 8.35
C ILE A 17 -2.36 11.62 7.94
N VAL A 18 -1.23 11.58 7.23
CA VAL A 18 -0.61 10.33 6.75
C VAL A 18 0.55 9.95 7.66
N GLU A 19 0.52 8.73 8.19
CA GLU A 19 1.69 8.12 8.82
C GLU A 19 2.62 7.55 7.73
N VAL A 20 3.87 8.02 7.67
CA VAL A 20 4.94 7.29 6.97
C VAL A 20 5.79 6.56 7.99
N ARG A 21 5.90 5.24 7.85
CA ARG A 21 6.67 4.36 8.74
C ARG A 21 7.91 3.85 8.03
N PHE A 22 9.04 4.00 8.69
CA PHE A 22 10.32 3.45 8.25
C PHE A 22 10.60 2.17 9.04
N ILE A 23 10.85 1.07 8.35
CA ILE A 23 11.14 -0.23 8.97
C ILE A 23 12.49 -0.74 8.49
N TRP A 24 13.38 -1.02 9.42
CA TRP A 24 14.64 -1.70 9.13
C TRP A 24 14.35 -3.18 8.79
N PRO A 25 14.90 -3.73 7.70
CA PRO A 25 14.71 -5.14 7.36
C PRO A 25 15.21 -6.04 8.49
N LYS A 26 14.37 -6.98 8.95
CA LYS A 26 14.68 -7.84 10.11
C LYS A 26 15.97 -8.66 9.92
N ASP A 27 16.25 -9.03 8.68
CA ASP A 27 17.37 -9.91 8.33
C ASP A 27 18.66 -9.14 8.00
N MET A 28 18.66 -7.80 8.13
CA MET A 28 19.83 -6.95 7.88
C MET A 28 20.53 -6.55 9.19
N PRO A 29 21.87 -6.58 9.25
CA PRO A 29 22.63 -6.13 10.42
C PRO A 29 22.39 -4.64 10.71
N GLY A 30 22.66 -4.20 11.94
CA GLY A 30 22.46 -2.80 12.36
C GLY A 30 21.01 -2.43 12.69
N GLY A 31 20.19 -3.43 13.04
CA GLY A 31 18.77 -3.30 13.36
C GLY A 31 18.44 -2.11 14.25
N SER A 32 17.41 -1.36 13.85
CA SER A 32 16.87 -0.21 14.59
C SER A 32 15.36 -0.32 14.70
N ALA A 33 14.79 0.21 15.79
CA ALA A 33 13.34 0.20 16.01
C ALA A 33 12.61 0.99 14.91
N PRO A 34 11.41 0.55 14.46
CA PRO A 34 10.62 1.30 13.50
C PRO A 34 10.26 2.70 14.02
N HIS A 35 10.53 3.72 13.22
CA HIS A 35 10.13 5.10 13.51
C HIS A 35 9.17 5.61 12.43
N SER A 36 8.38 6.63 12.78
CA SER A 36 7.38 7.21 11.88
C SER A 36 7.49 8.73 11.86
N ILE A 37 6.97 9.31 10.78
CA ILE A 37 6.66 10.73 10.64
C ILE A 37 5.20 10.86 10.26
N TRP A 38 4.60 12.02 10.56
CA TRP A 38 3.21 12.32 10.24
C TRP A 38 3.15 13.70 9.59
N HIS A 39 2.48 13.77 8.44
CA HIS A 39 2.29 15.00 7.69
C HIS A 39 0.89 15.00 7.09
N LEU A 40 0.37 16.20 6.79
CA LEU A 40 -0.78 16.29 5.90
C LEU A 40 -0.39 15.71 4.53
N ALA A 41 -1.33 15.07 3.86
CA ALA A 41 -1.09 14.41 2.58
C ALA A 41 -0.50 15.39 1.55
N LYS A 42 -0.99 16.63 1.51
CA LYS A 42 -0.49 17.70 0.64
C LYS A 42 0.97 18.10 0.89
N ASP A 43 1.45 17.92 2.12
CA ASP A 43 2.80 18.31 2.53
C ASP A 43 3.80 17.15 2.44
N LEU A 44 3.32 15.92 2.28
CA LEU A 44 4.16 14.74 2.20
C LEU A 44 5.22 14.78 1.08
N PRO A 45 4.97 15.36 -0.12
CA PRO A 45 5.99 15.51 -1.15
C PRO A 45 7.23 16.30 -0.69
N GLN A 46 7.07 17.22 0.28
CA GLN A 46 8.17 18.01 0.84
C GLN A 46 9.15 17.12 1.64
N GLN A 47 8.72 15.92 2.05
CA GLN A 47 9.55 14.97 2.80
C GLN A 47 10.35 14.01 1.90
N MET A 48 10.29 14.17 0.57
CA MET A 48 10.93 13.28 -0.40
C MET A 48 12.42 13.05 -0.08
N GLN A 49 13.19 14.12 0.11
CA GLN A 49 14.63 14.01 0.36
C GLN A 49 14.95 13.18 1.61
N LYS A 50 14.19 13.36 2.69
CA LYS A 50 14.33 12.60 3.93
C LYS A 50 14.00 11.12 3.71
N MET A 51 12.89 10.83 3.03
CA MET A 51 12.47 9.47 2.73
C MET A 51 13.49 8.74 1.84
N THR A 52 14.00 9.41 0.80
CA THR A 52 15.04 8.88 -0.09
C THR A 52 16.32 8.58 0.67
N ALA A 53 16.79 9.50 1.52
CA ALA A 53 18.01 9.31 2.30
C ALA A 53 17.90 8.10 3.25
N LEU A 54 16.75 7.91 3.91
CA LEU A 54 16.51 6.74 4.75
C LEU A 54 16.43 5.45 3.93
N ASN A 55 15.77 5.48 2.77
CA ASN A 55 15.64 4.32 1.90
C ASN A 55 16.98 3.86 1.32
N GLN A 56 17.85 4.79 0.93
CA GLN A 56 19.22 4.51 0.49
C GLN A 56 20.09 3.89 1.58
N ARG A 57 19.80 4.19 2.86
CA ARG A 57 20.45 3.54 4.01
C ARG A 57 19.90 2.14 4.31
N GLY A 58 18.89 1.66 3.59
CA GLY A 58 18.30 0.34 3.75
C GLY A 58 16.94 0.32 4.45
N TRP A 59 16.38 1.46 4.88
CA TRP A 59 15.05 1.48 5.50
C TRP A 59 13.95 1.26 4.45
N GLY A 60 13.02 0.35 4.74
CA GLY A 60 11.79 0.25 3.95
C GLY A 60 10.88 1.44 4.25
N VAL A 61 10.29 2.04 3.21
CA VAL A 61 9.37 3.18 3.33
C VAL A 61 7.93 2.71 3.11
N PHE A 62 7.06 3.00 4.07
CA PHE A 62 5.65 2.58 4.06
C PHE A 62 4.75 3.74 4.43
N ALA A 63 3.51 3.75 3.94
CA ALA A 63 2.47 4.67 4.39
C ALA A 63 1.27 3.92 4.96
N GLY A 64 0.67 4.46 6.02
CA GLY A 64 -0.64 4.01 6.50
C GLY A 64 -1.70 4.39 5.47
N VAL A 65 -2.43 3.41 4.93
CA VAL A 65 -3.35 3.63 3.79
C VAL A 65 -4.56 4.48 4.17
N ASN A 66 -4.95 4.44 5.45
CA ASN A 66 -6.05 5.23 5.99
C ASN A 66 -5.52 6.35 6.91
N PRO A 67 -6.11 7.56 6.84
CA PRO A 67 -5.65 8.73 7.61
C PRO A 67 -5.74 8.52 9.12
N ARG A 68 -4.83 9.15 9.85
CA ARG A 68 -4.81 9.18 11.32
C ARG A 68 -5.70 10.29 11.86
N LYS A 69 -6.21 10.09 13.08
CA LYS A 69 -6.98 11.09 13.83
C LYS A 69 -6.15 12.31 14.22
N ASP A 70 -4.87 12.09 14.49
CA ASP A 70 -3.93 13.13 14.91
C ASP A 70 -2.48 12.71 14.60
N PHE A 71 -1.56 13.66 14.67
CA PHE A 71 -0.12 13.46 14.52
C PHE A 71 0.44 12.58 15.65
N GLY A 72 1.45 11.76 15.34
CA GLY A 72 2.12 10.92 16.33
C GLY A 72 1.35 9.66 16.74
N LEU A 73 0.16 9.43 16.18
CA LEU A 73 -0.68 8.29 16.55
C LEU A 73 -0.46 7.08 15.63
N ARG A 74 -0.32 5.91 16.26
CA ARG A 74 -0.33 4.56 15.67
C ARG A 74 -1.47 3.74 16.28
N GLY A 75 -1.87 2.63 15.69
CA GLY A 75 -2.92 1.75 16.21
C GLY A 75 -4.23 1.90 15.45
N ASP A 76 -4.96 0.80 15.27
CA ASP A 76 -6.29 0.78 14.63
C ASP A 76 -7.27 1.81 15.22
N LYS A 77 -7.27 2.00 16.55
CA LYS A 77 -8.13 2.97 17.24
C LYS A 77 -7.88 4.44 16.84
N ASN A 78 -6.74 4.71 16.22
CA ASN A 78 -6.28 6.05 15.84
C ASN A 78 -6.44 6.33 14.35
N VAL A 79 -7.12 5.45 13.61
CA VAL A 79 -7.56 5.70 12.23
C VAL A 79 -8.81 6.57 12.24
N ALA A 80 -8.81 7.66 11.47
CA ALA A 80 -9.93 8.63 11.45
C ALA A 80 -11.13 8.09 10.68
N LEU A 81 -10.87 7.51 9.51
CA LEU A 81 -11.83 6.93 8.59
C LEU A 81 -11.07 6.05 7.60
N ALA A 82 -11.79 5.23 6.85
CA ALA A 82 -11.25 4.48 5.74
C ALA A 82 -11.60 5.13 4.40
N ARG A 83 -10.59 5.32 3.57
CA ARG A 83 -10.75 5.90 2.23
C ARG A 83 -10.73 4.87 1.12
N ASN A 84 -10.06 3.75 1.37
CA ASN A 84 -9.76 2.78 0.34
C ASN A 84 -10.05 1.37 0.86
N LEU A 85 -10.43 0.48 -0.06
CA LEU A 85 -10.16 -0.95 0.08
C LEU A 85 -8.86 -1.24 -0.66
N PHE A 86 -8.11 -2.23 -0.20
CA PHE A 86 -6.83 -2.56 -0.82
C PHE A 86 -6.49 -4.03 -0.67
N VAL A 87 -5.65 -4.58 -1.52
CA VAL A 87 -5.15 -5.95 -1.37
C VAL A 87 -3.65 -6.00 -1.65
N ASP A 88 -3.02 -7.05 -1.12
CA ASP A 88 -1.61 -7.36 -1.33
C ASP A 88 -1.49 -8.80 -1.85
N PHE A 89 -0.88 -8.95 -3.01
CA PHE A 89 -0.54 -10.24 -3.61
C PHE A 89 0.97 -10.43 -3.51
N ASP A 90 1.42 -11.14 -2.46
CA ASP A 90 2.82 -11.43 -2.20
C ASP A 90 3.35 -12.58 -3.12
N ASP A 91 4.60 -12.46 -3.54
CA ASP A 91 5.27 -13.42 -4.44
C ASP A 91 5.42 -14.82 -3.87
N SER A 92 5.50 -14.97 -2.54
CA SER A 92 5.55 -16.30 -1.90
C SER A 92 4.29 -17.10 -2.10
N ASP A 93 3.20 -16.43 -2.49
CA ASP A 93 1.90 -17.03 -2.64
C ASP A 93 1.43 -17.01 -4.11
N ALA A 94 2.31 -16.66 -5.06
CA ALA A 94 1.95 -16.62 -6.48
C ALA A 94 1.47 -17.99 -6.99
N ASP A 95 2.08 -19.08 -6.55
CA ASP A 95 1.64 -20.45 -6.88
C ASP A 95 0.40 -20.87 -6.07
N ALA A 96 0.30 -20.46 -4.80
CA ALA A 96 -0.80 -20.82 -3.90
C ALA A 96 -2.10 -20.08 -4.24
N HIS A 97 -1.98 -18.85 -4.73
CA HIS A 97 -3.11 -18.04 -5.15
C HIS A 97 -3.35 -18.13 -6.63
N GLY A 98 -2.40 -18.65 -7.44
CA GLY A 98 -2.51 -18.85 -8.89
C GLY A 98 -2.19 -17.62 -9.74
N ILE A 99 -1.41 -16.66 -9.24
CA ILE A 99 -0.96 -15.41 -9.90
C ILE A 99 0.49 -15.54 -10.40
N SER A 100 0.93 -16.77 -10.67
CA SER A 100 2.21 -16.99 -11.34
C SER A 100 2.06 -16.54 -12.80
N PRO A 101 2.88 -15.58 -13.29
CA PRO A 101 2.80 -15.14 -14.68
C PRO A 101 3.07 -16.33 -15.61
N GLY A 102 2.07 -16.70 -16.40
CA GLY A 102 2.14 -17.73 -17.44
C GLY A 102 2.07 -17.11 -18.83
N ASP A 103 2.63 -17.82 -19.81
CA ASP A 103 2.33 -17.70 -21.25
C ASP A 103 2.59 -16.32 -21.89
N GLY A 104 3.46 -15.51 -21.28
CA GLY A 104 3.81 -14.16 -21.77
C GLY A 104 2.94 -13.02 -21.21
N CYS A 105 2.04 -13.33 -20.28
CA CYS A 105 1.16 -12.37 -19.61
C CYS A 105 1.76 -11.90 -18.26
N GLY A 106 1.76 -10.59 -18.02
CA GLY A 106 2.26 -9.99 -16.77
C GLY A 106 1.31 -10.18 -15.59
N ARG A 107 1.82 -10.12 -14.35
CA ARG A 107 1.01 -10.29 -13.12
C ARG A 107 -0.20 -9.34 -13.04
N SER A 108 -0.03 -8.10 -13.51
CA SER A 108 -1.11 -7.10 -13.53
C SER A 108 -2.25 -7.49 -14.49
N GLU A 109 -1.94 -8.11 -15.62
CA GLU A 109 -2.94 -8.53 -16.60
C GLU A 109 -3.76 -9.71 -16.08
N PHE A 110 -3.11 -10.69 -15.46
CA PHE A 110 -3.79 -11.81 -14.84
C PHE A 110 -4.68 -11.39 -13.65
N LEU A 111 -4.24 -10.39 -12.88
CA LEU A 111 -5.07 -9.76 -11.85
C LEU A 111 -6.31 -9.09 -12.46
N LEU A 112 -6.17 -8.34 -13.55
CA LEU A 112 -7.31 -7.70 -14.22
C LEU A 112 -8.32 -8.75 -14.71
N TRP A 113 -7.84 -9.88 -15.24
CA TRP A 113 -8.69 -11.01 -15.60
C TRP A 113 -9.46 -11.58 -14.40
N ARG A 114 -8.81 -11.77 -13.25
CA ARG A 114 -9.52 -12.22 -12.03
C ARG A 114 -10.59 -11.25 -11.55
N LEU A 115 -10.30 -9.96 -11.64
CA LEU A 115 -11.27 -8.92 -11.26
C LEU A 115 -12.51 -9.01 -12.16
N ASP A 116 -12.31 -9.19 -13.47
CA ASP A 116 -13.38 -9.40 -14.43
C ASP A 116 -14.19 -10.68 -14.14
N GLU A 117 -13.52 -11.82 -13.91
CA GLU A 117 -14.19 -13.08 -13.54
C GLU A 117 -15.07 -12.94 -12.28
N LYS A 118 -14.59 -12.18 -11.28
CA LYS A 118 -15.33 -11.90 -10.04
C LYS A 118 -16.31 -10.74 -10.17
N LYS A 119 -16.41 -10.11 -11.34
CA LYS A 119 -17.25 -8.94 -11.63
C LYS A 119 -16.97 -7.77 -10.67
N LEU A 120 -15.72 -7.59 -10.30
CA LEU A 120 -15.25 -6.48 -9.49
C LEU A 120 -14.82 -5.31 -10.39
N PRO A 121 -14.98 -4.06 -9.93
CA PRO A 121 -14.47 -2.91 -10.66
C PRO A 121 -12.94 -2.97 -10.75
N ASN A 122 -12.38 -2.31 -11.76
CA ASN A 122 -10.94 -2.10 -11.83
C ASN A 122 -10.44 -1.27 -10.63
N PRO A 123 -9.24 -1.55 -10.10
CA PRO A 123 -8.62 -0.71 -9.09
C PRO A 123 -8.27 0.65 -9.66
N ASP A 124 -8.35 1.68 -8.83
CA ASP A 124 -7.90 3.03 -9.17
C ASP A 124 -6.38 3.12 -9.26
N MET A 125 -5.67 2.21 -8.58
CA MET A 125 -4.21 2.13 -8.62
C MET A 125 -3.69 0.71 -8.40
N ILE A 126 -2.69 0.34 -9.20
CA ILE A 126 -1.92 -0.91 -9.08
C ILE A 126 -0.44 -0.55 -8.90
N ILE A 127 0.20 -1.14 -7.89
CA ILE A 127 1.60 -0.88 -7.52
C ILE A 127 2.38 -2.18 -7.59
N ASN A 128 3.56 -2.16 -8.22
CA ASN A 128 4.58 -3.17 -7.99
C ASN A 128 5.23 -2.90 -6.63
N SER A 129 5.10 -3.82 -5.68
CA SER A 129 5.65 -3.67 -4.32
C SER A 129 7.13 -4.06 -4.21
N GLY A 130 7.73 -4.48 -5.31
CA GLY A 130 9.07 -5.09 -5.40
C GLY A 130 9.11 -6.56 -4.97
N ALA A 131 8.00 -7.12 -4.50
CA ALA A 131 7.88 -8.55 -4.16
C ALA A 131 6.43 -9.04 -4.28
N GLY A 132 5.63 -8.36 -5.11
CA GLY A 132 4.19 -8.55 -5.18
C GLY A 132 3.47 -7.40 -5.86
N ILE A 133 2.14 -7.43 -5.82
CA ILE A 133 1.26 -6.40 -6.39
C ILE A 133 0.29 -5.88 -5.33
N HIS A 134 0.22 -4.56 -5.18
CA HIS A 134 -0.83 -3.92 -4.39
C HIS A 134 -1.90 -3.35 -5.30
N CYS A 135 -3.17 -3.44 -4.88
CA CYS A 135 -4.29 -2.80 -5.55
C CYS A 135 -5.06 -1.92 -4.58
N TYR A 136 -5.56 -0.80 -5.06
CA TYR A 136 -6.34 0.15 -4.28
C TYR A 136 -7.63 0.49 -5.02
N TRP A 137 -8.75 0.46 -4.30
CA TRP A 137 -10.04 1.00 -4.73
C TRP A 137 -10.42 2.14 -3.80
N ARG A 138 -10.51 3.34 -4.36
CA ARG A 138 -10.96 4.54 -3.67
C ARG A 138 -12.48 4.44 -3.47
N LEU A 139 -12.91 4.53 -2.22
CA LEU A 139 -14.33 4.61 -1.92
C LEU A 139 -14.86 5.98 -2.34
N SER A 140 -15.97 6.00 -3.06
CA SER A 140 -16.68 7.25 -3.43
C SER A 140 -17.14 8.04 -2.20
N LYS A 141 -17.42 7.33 -1.10
CA LYS A 141 -17.68 7.90 0.22
C LYS A 141 -16.79 7.20 1.26
N SER A 142 -16.02 7.97 2.01
CA SER A 142 -15.23 7.44 3.12
C SER A 142 -16.10 6.78 4.18
N LEU A 143 -15.59 5.72 4.81
CA LEU A 143 -16.27 4.99 5.89
C LEU A 143 -15.69 5.38 7.25
N THR A 144 -16.52 5.86 8.16
CA THR A 144 -16.16 6.09 9.56
C THR A 144 -16.43 4.87 10.44
N ASP A 145 -17.32 3.97 10.00
CA ASP A 145 -17.52 2.66 10.62
C ASP A 145 -16.41 1.70 10.16
N LEU A 146 -15.37 1.60 10.98
CA LEU A 146 -14.22 0.75 10.67
C LEU A 146 -14.51 -0.74 10.84
N VAL A 147 -15.57 -1.12 11.56
CA VAL A 147 -16.02 -2.53 11.65
C VAL A 147 -16.68 -2.95 10.34
N GLN A 148 -17.53 -2.09 9.78
CA GLN A 148 -18.07 -2.29 8.44
C GLN A 148 -16.96 -2.36 7.40
N TRP A 149 -16.00 -1.43 7.44
CA TRP A 149 -14.85 -1.44 6.53
C TRP A 149 -14.07 -2.76 6.64
N GLU A 150 -13.76 -3.21 7.85
CA GLU A 150 -13.03 -4.47 8.06
C GLU A 150 -13.80 -5.67 7.48
N SER A 151 -15.13 -5.70 7.60
CA SER A 151 -15.96 -6.74 6.97
C SER A 151 -15.85 -6.72 5.45
N MET A 152 -15.87 -5.55 4.82
CA MET A 152 -15.72 -5.39 3.37
C MET A 152 -14.32 -5.80 2.92
N GLN A 153 -13.30 -5.38 3.66
CA GLN A 153 -11.90 -5.68 3.42
C GLN A 153 -11.63 -7.20 3.48
N GLN A 154 -12.14 -7.89 4.50
CA GLN A 154 -12.04 -9.35 4.60
C GLN A 154 -12.75 -10.08 3.46
N LYS A 155 -13.93 -9.61 3.04
CA LYS A 155 -14.64 -10.18 1.88
C LYS A 155 -13.83 -10.01 0.60
N LEU A 156 -13.27 -8.82 0.36
CA LEU A 156 -12.44 -8.57 -0.82
C LEU A 156 -11.21 -9.48 -0.85
N ILE A 157 -10.49 -9.58 0.27
CA ILE A 157 -9.35 -10.49 0.44
C ILE A 157 -9.76 -11.93 0.15
N ALA A 158 -10.88 -12.39 0.70
CA ALA A 158 -11.37 -13.75 0.50
C ALA A 158 -11.81 -14.00 -0.95
N THR A 159 -12.44 -13.03 -1.61
CA THR A 159 -12.86 -13.13 -3.01
C THR A 159 -11.67 -13.23 -3.97
N LEU A 160 -10.58 -12.51 -3.66
CA LEU A 160 -9.39 -12.44 -4.51
C LEU A 160 -8.27 -13.40 -4.11
N HIS A 161 -8.41 -14.08 -2.98
CA HIS A 161 -7.36 -14.89 -2.37
C HIS A 161 -6.05 -14.09 -2.21
N SER A 162 -6.12 -12.89 -1.63
CA SER A 162 -4.94 -12.07 -1.32
C SER A 162 -4.42 -12.32 0.10
N ASP A 163 -3.38 -11.62 0.55
CA ASP A 163 -2.87 -11.74 1.92
C ASP A 163 -3.97 -11.48 2.98
N LYS A 164 -4.23 -12.49 3.80
CA LYS A 164 -5.23 -12.51 4.87
C LYS A 164 -4.90 -11.56 6.02
N SER A 165 -3.66 -11.11 6.12
CA SER A 165 -3.21 -10.20 7.17
C SER A 165 -3.70 -8.76 6.96
N ILE A 166 -4.00 -8.36 5.72
CA ILE A 166 -4.27 -6.98 5.28
C ILE A 166 -5.69 -6.51 5.63
N ARG A 167 -6.18 -6.84 6.83
CA ARG A 167 -7.58 -6.59 7.24
C ARG A 167 -7.77 -5.52 8.31
N ASN A 168 -6.69 -4.98 8.87
CA ASN A 168 -6.77 -4.02 9.96
C ASN A 168 -6.69 -2.56 9.45
N PRO A 169 -7.49 -1.61 9.98
CA PRO A 169 -7.56 -0.24 9.47
C PRO A 169 -6.24 0.53 9.44
N GLU A 170 -5.33 0.30 10.39
CA GLU A 170 -4.06 1.04 10.47
C GLU A 170 -3.00 0.58 9.47
N ARG A 171 -3.31 -0.44 8.67
CA ARG A 171 -2.37 -1.15 7.80
C ARG A 171 -1.49 -0.18 7.01
N ILE A 172 -0.19 -0.46 7.08
CA ILE A 172 0.84 0.22 6.32
C ILE A 172 1.23 -0.62 5.10
N MET A 173 1.41 0.04 3.95
CA MET A 173 1.78 -0.59 2.68
C MET A 173 3.01 0.11 2.10
N ARG A 174 3.75 -0.56 1.21
CA ARG A 174 4.93 0.04 0.57
C ARG A 174 4.54 1.26 -0.25
N LEU A 175 5.30 2.33 -0.06
CA LEU A 175 5.09 3.61 -0.74
C LEU A 175 5.86 3.60 -2.09
N PRO A 176 5.21 3.92 -3.23
CA PRO A 176 5.89 3.93 -4.52
C PRO A 176 6.80 5.15 -4.67
N GLY A 177 7.80 5.02 -5.54
CA GLY A 177 8.92 5.98 -5.67
C GLY A 177 10.12 5.66 -4.77
N PHE A 178 10.13 4.50 -4.10
CA PHE A 178 11.20 4.01 -3.23
C PHE A 178 11.55 2.56 -3.56
N LYS A 179 12.60 2.00 -2.93
CA LYS A 179 12.97 0.59 -3.07
C LYS A 179 12.40 -0.26 -1.94
N ASN A 180 12.00 -1.49 -2.27
CA ASN A 180 11.76 -2.56 -1.32
C ASN A 180 13.11 -3.09 -0.83
N THR A 181 13.44 -2.78 0.42
CA THR A 181 14.73 -3.12 1.03
C THR A 181 14.72 -4.46 1.78
N LYS A 182 13.66 -5.27 1.64
CA LYS A 182 13.51 -6.54 2.37
C LYS A 182 14.63 -7.55 2.06
N ARG A 183 15.06 -7.63 0.79
CA ARG A 183 16.11 -8.56 0.31
C ARG A 183 16.94 -7.90 -0.78
N GLN A 184 18.23 -8.20 -0.82
CA GLN A 184 19.09 -7.78 -1.92
C GLN A 184 19.01 -8.78 -3.10
N PRO A 185 19.08 -8.32 -4.37
CA PRO A 185 19.10 -6.92 -4.77
C PRO A 185 17.75 -6.22 -4.49
N TYR A 186 17.81 -4.98 -4.01
CA TYR A 186 16.60 -4.20 -3.71
C TYR A 186 15.81 -3.92 -4.97
N GLN A 187 14.50 -4.11 -4.90
CA GLN A 187 13.57 -3.95 -6.02
C GLN A 187 12.88 -2.59 -5.96
N ASP A 188 12.57 -1.99 -7.12
CA ASP A 188 11.85 -0.73 -7.16
C ASP A 188 10.37 -0.93 -6.83
N VAL A 189 9.78 0.03 -6.12
CA VAL A 189 8.34 0.13 -5.86
C VAL A 189 7.79 1.24 -6.72
N PHE A 190 6.91 0.91 -7.66
CA PHE A 190 6.40 1.87 -8.66
C PHE A 190 4.95 1.59 -9.03
N ILE A 191 4.26 2.62 -9.54
CA ILE A 191 2.88 2.52 -10.00
C ILE A 191 2.87 1.90 -11.40
N ILE A 192 2.18 0.76 -11.56
CA ILE A 192 1.96 0.10 -12.86
C ILE A 192 0.81 0.79 -13.60
N TYR A 193 -0.30 1.02 -12.88
CA TYR A 193 -1.52 1.63 -13.41
C TYR A 193 -2.07 2.60 -12.36
N GLY A 194 -2.53 3.77 -12.79
CA GLY A 194 -3.24 4.72 -11.95
C GLY A 194 -4.18 5.56 -12.79
N THR A 195 -5.45 5.65 -12.40
CA THR A 195 -6.39 6.60 -12.99
C THR A 195 -6.01 8.01 -12.56
N MET A 196 -6.01 8.95 -13.51
CA MET A 196 -5.93 10.37 -13.18
C MET A 196 -7.32 10.78 -12.68
N LEU A 197 -7.51 10.81 -11.35
CA LEU A 197 -8.69 11.41 -10.71
C LEU A 197 -8.52 12.93 -10.61
#